data_AF-A0A447NTV9-F1
#
_entry.id   AF-A0A447NTV9-F1
#
_cell.length_a   1.000
_cell.length_b   1.000
_cell.length_c   1.000
_cell.angle_alpha   90.00
_cell.angle_beta   90.00
_cell.angle_gamma   90.00
#
_symmetry.space_group_name_H-M   'P 1'
#
loop_
_entity.id
_entity.type
_entity.pdbx_description
1 polymer ?
#
loop_
_entity_poly.entity_id
_entity_poly.type
_entity_poly.pdbx_seq_one_letter_code
_entity_poly.pdbx_strand_id
1 'polypeptide(L)'
;MLVRKLPVKHLALADGSERMVVSVYDLVLANYGLDRGLDDCHSANNYNDVKAYTPTWGEQITGVPRRHIETIAREFAETAHKTHGRSMIILGAGVNHWYHMDMNYRGMINMLVFCGCVGQTGGGWAHYVGQEKLRPQTGWLPLAFALDWNRPPRQMNSTSFFYNHASQWRYEKLTAQELLSPLADRLNLPDT
;
A
#
# COMPACT_ATOMS: atom_id res chain seq x y z
N MET A 1 4.43 -4.88 19.72
CA MET A 1 5.35 -4.14 18.82
C MET A 1 6.32 -5.14 18.19
N LEU A 2 6.61 -5.05 16.89
CA LEU A 2 7.57 -5.93 16.21
C LEU A 2 8.88 -5.17 16.02
N VAL A 3 9.96 -5.66 16.62
CA VAL A 3 11.30 -5.08 16.47
C VAL A 3 12.07 -5.93 15.46
N ARG A 4 12.65 -5.30 14.43
CA ARG A 4 13.34 -6.00 13.34
C ARG A 4 14.84 -5.70 13.34
N LYS A 5 15.66 -6.68 12.98
CA LYS A 5 17.10 -6.47 12.76
C LYS A 5 17.34 -5.99 11.32
N LEU A 6 18.10 -4.91 11.17
CA LEU A 6 18.35 -4.26 9.87
C LEU A 6 19.84 -3.94 9.67
N PRO A 7 20.38 -4.07 8.45
CA PRO A 7 21.74 -3.66 8.12
C PRO A 7 21.78 -2.14 7.90
N VAL A 8 22.31 -1.41 8.88
CA VAL A 8 22.40 0.06 8.83
C VAL A 8 23.79 0.54 8.41
N LYS A 9 23.86 1.74 7.84
CA LYS A 9 25.09 2.51 7.68
C LYS A 9 24.99 3.84 8.40
N HIS A 10 26.08 4.28 9.03
CA HIS A 10 26.17 5.60 9.63
C HIS A 10 26.65 6.60 8.58
N LEU A 11 25.97 7.73 8.46
CA LEU A 11 26.31 8.82 7.54
C LEU A 11 26.38 10.14 8.31
N ALA A 12 27.45 10.89 8.08
CA ALA A 12 27.53 12.30 8.46
C ALA A 12 26.65 13.15 7.54
N LEU A 13 25.82 13.98 8.13
CA LEU A 13 24.94 14.92 7.44
C LEU A 13 25.63 16.28 7.24
N ALA A 14 25.02 17.12 6.40
CA ALA A 14 25.54 18.45 6.10
C ALA A 14 25.59 19.39 7.32
N ASP A 15 24.76 19.15 8.34
CA ASP A 15 24.77 19.89 9.61
C ASP A 15 25.84 19.38 10.60
N GLY A 16 26.66 18.40 10.19
CA GLY A 16 27.69 17.77 11.00
C GLY A 16 27.18 16.67 11.94
N SER A 17 25.86 16.44 12.01
CA SER A 17 25.29 15.36 12.82
C SER A 17 25.38 14.01 12.11
N GLU A 18 25.39 12.91 12.85
CA GLU A 18 25.42 11.55 12.28
C GLU A 18 24.02 10.91 12.35
N ARG A 19 23.64 10.14 11.32
CA ARG A 19 22.41 9.33 11.32
C ARG A 19 22.66 7.93 10.75
N MET A 20 21.93 6.97 11.31
CA MET A 20 21.81 5.63 10.73
C MET A 20 20.81 5.67 9.57
N VAL A 21 21.19 5.07 8.44
CA VAL A 21 20.33 4.90 7.27
C VAL A 21 20.26 3.43 6.86
N VAL A 22 19.15 3.08 6.23
CA VAL A 22 18.85 1.75 5.71
C VAL A 22 18.08 1.89 4.40
N SER A 23 18.24 0.95 3.47
CA SER A 23 17.52 1.02 2.21
C SER A 23 16.05 0.65 2.37
N VAL A 24 15.19 1.14 1.47
CA VAL A 24 13.78 0.72 1.40
C VAL A 24 13.67 -0.78 1.16
N TYR A 25 14.58 -1.37 0.37
CA TYR A 25 14.61 -2.81 0.11
C TYR A 25 14.77 -3.61 1.41
N ASP A 26 15.74 -3.23 2.24
CA ASP A 26 15.97 -3.88 3.53
C ASP A 26 14.75 -3.75 4.47
N LEU A 27 14.14 -2.56 4.51
CA LEU A 27 12.92 -2.30 5.28
C LEU A 27 11.73 -3.15 4.81
N VAL A 28 11.56 -3.31 3.49
CA VAL A 28 10.50 -4.13 2.91
C VAL A 28 10.68 -5.60 3.27
N LEU A 29 11.88 -6.16 3.10
CA LEU A 29 12.13 -7.56 3.46
C LEU A 29 11.92 -7.82 4.96
N ALA A 30 12.36 -6.89 5.81
CA ALA A 30 12.11 -6.96 7.26
C ALA A 30 10.61 -6.85 7.60
N ASN A 31 9.87 -5.98 6.93
CA ASN A 31 8.42 -5.85 7.10
C ASN A 31 7.68 -7.14 6.73
N TYR A 32 8.07 -7.80 5.63
CA TYR A 32 7.55 -9.12 5.22
C TYR A 32 8.06 -10.28 6.10
N GLY A 33 8.93 -10.01 7.07
CA GLY A 33 9.41 -10.99 8.04
C GLY A 33 10.31 -12.07 7.46
N LEU A 34 11.10 -11.74 6.44
CA LEU A 34 12.06 -12.69 5.85
C LEU A 34 13.33 -12.76 6.70
N ASP A 35 13.74 -13.96 7.09
CA ASP A 35 15.07 -14.14 7.68
C ASP A 35 16.16 -13.98 6.61
N ARG A 36 17.24 -13.32 7.01
CA ARG A 36 18.37 -12.93 6.17
C ARG A 36 19.70 -13.29 6.82
N GLY A 37 19.69 -14.22 7.77
CA GLY A 37 20.86 -14.60 8.56
C GLY A 37 21.24 -13.57 9.63
N LEU A 38 20.28 -12.72 10.03
CA LEU A 38 20.48 -11.72 11.08
C LEU A 38 20.03 -12.23 12.47
N ASP A 39 19.47 -13.44 12.54
CA ASP A 39 18.90 -14.03 13.76
C ASP A 39 17.76 -13.16 14.35
N ASP A 40 16.83 -12.73 13.48
CA ASP A 40 15.66 -11.95 13.86
C ASP A 40 14.54 -12.86 14.35
N CYS A 41 14.23 -12.82 15.66
CA CYS A 41 13.23 -13.69 16.27
C CYS A 41 11.79 -13.43 15.78
N HIS A 42 11.52 -12.31 15.13
CA HIS A 42 10.23 -12.02 14.51
C HIS A 42 10.17 -12.45 13.04
N SER A 43 11.30 -12.81 12.42
CA SER A 43 11.33 -13.34 11.06
C SER A 43 10.92 -14.81 11.03
N ALA A 44 10.44 -15.25 9.87
CA ALA A 44 10.05 -16.62 9.61
C ALA A 44 11.21 -17.38 8.98
N ASN A 45 11.46 -18.59 9.48
CA ASN A 45 12.42 -19.52 8.90
C ASN A 45 11.76 -20.39 7.82
N ASN A 46 10.43 -20.53 7.86
CA ASN A 46 9.66 -21.27 6.89
C ASN A 46 8.18 -20.77 6.84
N TYR A 47 7.41 -21.23 5.86
CA TYR A 47 6.01 -20.81 5.68
C TYR A 47 5.03 -21.31 6.76
N ASN A 48 5.42 -22.32 7.54
CA ASN A 48 4.62 -22.88 8.63
C ASN A 48 4.72 -22.09 9.94
N ASP A 49 5.70 -21.19 10.07
CA ASP A 49 5.88 -20.36 11.25
C ASP A 49 4.75 -19.33 11.35
N VAL A 50 4.12 -19.20 12.51
CA VAL A 50 3.13 -18.13 12.75
C VAL A 50 3.86 -16.82 13.02
N LYS A 51 4.33 -16.17 11.96
CA LYS A 51 4.93 -14.82 11.97
C LYS A 51 4.16 -13.91 11.04
N ALA A 52 4.18 -12.61 11.32
CA ALA A 52 3.46 -11.61 10.53
C ALA A 52 3.72 -11.79 9.03
N TYR A 53 2.64 -11.91 8.25
CA TYR A 53 2.61 -12.05 6.80
C TYR A 53 3.13 -13.37 6.19
N THR A 54 3.36 -14.41 6.99
CA THR A 54 3.58 -15.77 6.48
C THR A 54 2.30 -16.40 5.91
N PRO A 55 2.39 -17.44 5.06
CA PRO A 55 1.21 -18.19 4.62
C PRO A 55 0.38 -18.76 5.77
N THR A 56 1.01 -19.27 6.82
CA THR A 56 0.28 -19.77 8.00
C THR A 56 -0.41 -18.66 8.79
N TRP A 57 0.22 -17.49 8.93
CA TRP A 57 -0.47 -16.31 9.46
C TRP A 57 -1.64 -15.88 8.57
N GLY A 58 -1.47 -15.89 7.25
CA GLY A 58 -2.51 -15.54 6.29
C GLY A 58 -3.71 -16.49 6.35
N GLU A 59 -3.48 -17.78 6.54
CA GLU A 59 -4.53 -18.78 6.75
C GLU A 59 -5.36 -18.46 8.00
N GLN A 60 -4.72 -18.09 9.12
CA GLN A 60 -5.44 -17.73 10.35
C GLN A 60 -6.28 -16.46 10.19
N ILE A 61 -5.81 -15.48 9.44
CA ILE A 61 -6.51 -14.19 9.26
C ILE A 61 -7.64 -14.29 8.24
N THR A 62 -7.43 -15.01 7.13
CA THR A 62 -8.35 -15.00 5.98
C THR A 62 -9.21 -16.25 5.86
N GLY A 63 -8.83 -17.35 6.54
CA GLY A 63 -9.43 -18.67 6.35
C GLY A 63 -9.04 -19.38 5.06
N VAL A 64 -8.22 -18.77 4.18
CA VAL A 64 -7.73 -19.40 2.96
C VAL A 64 -6.61 -20.38 3.31
N PRO A 65 -6.71 -21.67 2.92
CA PRO A 65 -5.66 -22.63 3.22
C PRO A 65 -4.29 -22.20 2.69
N ARG A 66 -3.25 -22.23 3.53
CA ARG A 66 -1.88 -21.75 3.23
C ARG A 66 -1.29 -22.36 1.98
N ARG A 67 -1.61 -23.63 1.70
CA ARG A 67 -1.20 -24.32 0.46
C ARG A 67 -1.64 -23.56 -0.79
N HIS A 68 -2.84 -22.96 -0.78
CA HIS A 68 -3.34 -22.20 -1.91
C HIS A 68 -2.63 -20.85 -2.03
N ILE A 69 -2.36 -20.19 -0.90
CA ILE A 69 -1.55 -18.96 -0.87
C ILE A 69 -0.17 -19.23 -1.50
N GLU A 70 0.50 -20.29 -1.06
CA GLU A 70 1.83 -20.68 -1.55
C GLU A 70 1.82 -21.06 -3.03
N THR A 71 0.89 -21.92 -3.45
CA THR A 71 0.79 -22.37 -4.85
C THR A 71 0.54 -21.20 -5.79
N ILE A 72 -0.47 -20.36 -5.50
CA ILE A 72 -0.84 -19.26 -6.38
C ILE A 72 0.24 -18.18 -6.41
N ALA A 73 0.87 -17.85 -5.28
CA ALA A 73 1.98 -16.90 -5.25
C ALA A 73 3.16 -17.38 -6.12
N ARG A 74 3.48 -18.68 -6.07
CA ARG A 74 4.57 -19.28 -6.85
C ARG A 74 4.23 -19.32 -8.34
N GLU A 75 3.04 -19.79 -8.70
CA GLU A 75 2.61 -19.86 -10.11
C GLU A 75 2.50 -18.47 -10.75
N PHE A 76 2.02 -17.48 -10.00
CA PHE A 76 1.98 -16.09 -10.43
C PHE A 76 3.38 -15.55 -10.72
N ALA A 77 4.31 -15.69 -9.77
CA ALA A 77 5.69 -15.22 -9.94
C ALA A 77 6.44 -15.98 -11.06
N GLU A 78 6.23 -17.29 -11.17
CA GLU A 78 6.84 -18.13 -12.19
C GLU A 78 6.36 -17.73 -13.60
N THR A 79 5.06 -17.43 -13.73
CA THR A 79 4.49 -16.94 -15.00
C THR A 79 5.12 -15.61 -15.38
N ALA A 80 5.18 -14.65 -14.44
CA ALA A 80 5.83 -13.36 -14.68
C ALA A 80 7.32 -13.53 -15.05
N HIS A 81 8.05 -14.40 -14.36
CA HIS A 81 9.45 -14.69 -14.67
C HIS A 81 9.63 -15.22 -16.09
N LYS A 82 8.88 -16.27 -16.47
CA LYS A 82 8.95 -16.88 -17.82
C LYS A 82 8.57 -15.93 -18.93
N THR A 83 7.66 -15.00 -18.64
CA THR A 83 7.02 -14.17 -19.67
C THR A 83 7.50 -12.72 -19.68
N HIS A 84 8.48 -12.38 -18.82
CA HIS A 84 8.97 -11.02 -18.61
C HIS A 84 7.85 -10.06 -18.17
N GLY A 85 7.14 -10.44 -17.11
CA GLY A 85 6.17 -9.59 -16.41
C GLY A 85 4.72 -9.75 -16.86
N ARG A 86 4.34 -10.77 -17.66
CA ARG A 86 2.95 -10.96 -18.14
C ARG A 86 2.09 -11.70 -17.12
N SER A 87 1.98 -11.13 -15.92
CA SER A 87 1.00 -11.51 -14.91
C SER A 87 0.26 -10.27 -14.44
N MET A 88 -1.06 -10.38 -14.30
CA MET A 88 -1.95 -9.24 -14.10
C MET A 88 -2.92 -9.52 -12.96
N ILE A 89 -3.23 -8.47 -12.20
CA ILE A 89 -4.31 -8.51 -11.20
C ILE A 89 -5.39 -7.54 -11.67
N ILE A 90 -6.58 -8.08 -11.95
CA ILE A 90 -7.79 -7.32 -12.25
C ILE A 90 -8.56 -7.12 -10.94
N LEU A 91 -8.84 -5.87 -10.59
CA LEU A 91 -9.43 -5.51 -9.30
C LEU A 91 -10.47 -4.40 -9.44
N GLY A 92 -11.37 -4.30 -8.46
CA GLY A 92 -12.44 -3.29 -8.45
C GLY A 92 -12.94 -2.97 -7.05
N ALA A 93 -14.18 -2.50 -6.95
CA ALA A 93 -14.78 -1.98 -5.71
C ALA A 93 -14.76 -2.97 -4.52
N GLY A 94 -14.80 -4.28 -4.77
CA GLY A 94 -14.79 -5.30 -3.72
C GLY A 94 -13.57 -5.25 -2.78
N VAL A 95 -12.45 -4.71 -3.26
CA VAL A 95 -11.23 -4.46 -2.45
C VAL A 95 -10.97 -2.97 -2.22
N ASN A 96 -11.56 -2.09 -3.03
CA ASN A 96 -11.35 -0.64 -2.98
C ASN A 96 -12.31 0.13 -2.04
N HIS A 97 -13.50 -0.42 -1.75
CA HIS A 97 -14.50 0.27 -0.92
C HIS A 97 -14.42 -0.13 0.57
N TRP A 98 -13.23 -0.51 1.02
CA TRP A 98 -12.91 -0.72 2.43
C TRP A 98 -12.21 0.50 3.01
N TYR A 99 -12.33 0.73 4.32
CA TYR A 99 -11.63 1.82 5.00
C TYR A 99 -10.10 1.75 4.78
N HIS A 100 -9.54 0.54 4.89
CA HIS A 100 -8.13 0.24 4.60
C HIS A 100 -7.90 -0.25 3.16
N MET A 101 -8.56 0.36 2.18
CA MET A 101 -8.41 0.00 0.76
C MET A 101 -6.98 0.17 0.25
N ASP A 102 -6.24 1.11 0.81
CA ASP A 102 -4.84 1.34 0.50
C ASP A 102 -3.95 0.15 0.86
N MET A 103 -4.25 -0.56 1.96
CA MET A 103 -3.54 -1.78 2.34
C MET A 103 -3.81 -2.92 1.36
N ASN A 104 -5.08 -3.10 0.95
CA ASN A 104 -5.44 -4.07 -0.08
C ASN A 104 -4.69 -3.79 -1.39
N TYR A 105 -4.69 -2.52 -1.83
CA TYR A 105 -4.04 -2.09 -3.06
C TYR A 105 -2.54 -2.28 -3.00
N ARG A 106 -1.88 -1.80 -1.95
CA ARG A 106 -0.43 -1.89 -1.80
C ARG A 106 0.05 -3.34 -1.71
N GLY A 107 -0.74 -4.25 -1.14
CA GLY A 107 -0.45 -5.68 -1.18
C GLY A 107 -0.38 -6.22 -2.62
N MET A 108 -1.43 -5.98 -3.41
CA MET A 108 -1.47 -6.41 -4.83
C MET A 108 -0.43 -5.69 -5.69
N ILE A 109 -0.20 -4.39 -5.47
CA ILE A 109 0.81 -3.60 -6.18
C ILE A 109 2.21 -4.13 -5.89
N ASN A 110 2.54 -4.43 -4.62
CA ASN A 110 3.84 -5.00 -4.27
C ASN A 110 4.09 -6.33 -5.00
N MET A 111 3.09 -7.22 -5.09
CA MET A 111 3.22 -8.47 -5.85
C MET A 111 3.62 -8.21 -7.31
N LEU A 112 2.94 -7.26 -7.97
CA LEU A 112 3.19 -6.88 -9.36
C LEU A 112 4.55 -6.21 -9.54
N VAL A 113 4.98 -5.36 -8.61
CA VAL A 113 6.28 -4.70 -8.62
C VAL A 113 7.40 -5.72 -8.41
N PHE A 114 7.27 -6.64 -7.45
CA PHE A 114 8.26 -7.69 -7.19
C PHE A 114 8.41 -8.64 -8.38
N CYS A 115 7.33 -8.86 -9.15
CA CYS A 115 7.34 -9.69 -10.35
C CYS A 115 7.62 -8.92 -11.65
N GLY A 116 7.93 -7.62 -11.58
CA GLY A 116 8.24 -6.80 -12.76
C GLY A 116 7.09 -6.66 -13.77
N CYS A 117 5.84 -6.73 -13.31
CA CYS A 117 4.66 -6.78 -14.19
C CYS A 117 4.15 -5.40 -14.62
N VAL A 118 4.38 -4.35 -13.82
CA VAL A 118 3.87 -3.01 -14.10
C VAL A 118 4.60 -2.43 -15.31
N GLY A 119 3.84 -2.01 -16.33
CA GLY A 119 4.38 -1.44 -17.57
C GLY A 119 4.64 -2.46 -18.69
N GLN A 120 4.36 -3.75 -18.47
CA GLN A 120 4.49 -4.79 -19.49
C GLN A 120 3.13 -5.14 -20.13
N THR A 121 3.09 -5.30 -21.46
CA THR A 121 1.86 -5.72 -22.15
C THR A 121 1.45 -7.13 -21.69
N GLY A 122 0.22 -7.26 -21.21
CA GLY A 122 -0.29 -8.51 -20.62
C GLY A 122 0.02 -8.69 -19.13
N GLY A 123 0.62 -7.67 -18.48
CA GLY A 123 0.87 -7.64 -17.05
C GLY A 123 0.40 -6.36 -16.37
N GLY A 124 0.45 -6.37 -15.04
CA GLY A 124 0.33 -5.16 -14.23
C GLY A 124 -0.96 -5.01 -13.42
N TRP A 125 -1.19 -3.78 -12.97
CA TRP A 125 -2.30 -3.40 -12.11
C TRP A 125 -3.46 -2.92 -12.98
N ALA A 126 -4.57 -3.67 -12.98
CA ALA A 126 -5.71 -3.43 -13.86
C ALA A 126 -6.96 -3.11 -13.02
N HIS A 127 -7.03 -1.87 -12.56
CA HIS A 127 -8.12 -1.37 -11.75
C HIS A 127 -9.30 -0.89 -12.59
N TYR A 128 -10.50 -1.40 -12.29
CA TYR A 128 -11.74 -1.02 -12.94
C TYR A 128 -12.82 -0.66 -11.90
N VAL A 129 -13.32 0.57 -11.98
CA VAL A 129 -14.43 1.11 -11.18
C VAL A 129 -15.38 1.92 -12.07
N GLY A 130 -15.53 3.22 -11.86
CA GLY A 130 -16.27 4.10 -12.75
C GLY A 130 -15.50 4.46 -14.03
N GLN A 131 -16.18 5.13 -14.94
CA GLN A 131 -15.65 5.57 -16.23
C GLN A 131 -14.85 6.88 -16.08
N GLU A 132 -13.70 6.82 -15.39
CA GLU A 132 -12.89 8.02 -15.07
C GLU A 132 -12.07 8.54 -16.26
N LYS A 133 -11.68 7.65 -17.18
CA LYS A 133 -10.70 7.96 -18.23
C LYS A 133 -11.30 8.81 -19.37
N LEU A 134 -11.43 10.11 -19.13
CA LEU A 134 -11.72 11.11 -20.17
C LEU A 134 -10.47 11.29 -21.06
N ARG A 135 -10.49 10.66 -22.25
CA ARG A 135 -9.32 10.60 -23.15
C ARG A 135 -8.80 11.98 -23.58
N PRO A 136 -9.64 12.94 -24.06
CA PRO A 136 -9.16 14.26 -24.47
C PRO A 136 -9.02 15.24 -23.29
N GLN A 137 -8.33 14.83 -22.21
CA GLN A 137 -8.27 15.55 -20.94
C GLN A 137 -7.89 17.03 -21.09
N THR A 138 -6.80 17.32 -21.82
CA THR A 138 -6.27 18.69 -21.95
C THR A 138 -7.11 19.59 -22.87
N GLY A 139 -7.91 19.01 -23.77
CA GLY A 139 -8.88 19.77 -24.57
C GLY A 139 -10.18 20.06 -23.81
N TRP A 140 -10.61 19.12 -22.98
CA TRP A 140 -11.83 19.25 -22.17
C TRP A 140 -11.66 20.19 -20.97
N LEU A 141 -10.52 20.11 -20.26
CA LEU A 141 -10.26 20.90 -19.05
C LEU A 141 -10.51 22.42 -19.20
N PRO A 142 -9.97 23.11 -20.22
CA PRO A 142 -10.18 24.55 -20.36
C PRO A 142 -11.64 24.90 -20.62
N LEU A 143 -12.36 24.10 -21.42
CA LEU A 143 -13.78 24.28 -21.66
C LEU A 143 -14.61 24.09 -20.39
N ALA A 144 -14.39 23.00 -19.66
CA ALA A 144 -15.18 22.64 -18.49
C ALA A 144 -15.04 23.62 -17.33
N PHE A 145 -13.85 24.22 -17.18
CA PHE A 145 -13.53 25.10 -16.05
C PHE A 145 -13.22 26.54 -16.46
N ALA A 146 -13.57 26.93 -17.70
CA ALA A 146 -13.35 28.27 -18.27
C ALA A 146 -11.89 28.77 -18.13
N LEU A 147 -10.92 27.87 -18.27
CA LEU A 147 -9.49 28.19 -18.06
C LEU A 147 -8.88 29.01 -19.19
N ASP A 148 -9.58 29.11 -20.31
CA ASP A 148 -9.32 30.04 -21.40
C ASP A 148 -9.67 31.49 -21.03
N TRP A 149 -10.59 31.70 -20.07
CA TRP A 149 -10.97 33.03 -19.57
C TRP A 149 -10.30 33.40 -18.24
N ASN A 150 -10.32 32.50 -17.25
CA ASN A 150 -9.87 32.78 -15.89
C ASN A 150 -9.21 31.57 -15.23
N ARG A 151 -8.18 31.82 -14.41
CA ARG A 151 -7.42 30.77 -13.73
C ARG A 151 -7.04 31.22 -12.30
N PRO A 152 -7.07 30.33 -11.28
CA PRO A 152 -7.51 28.93 -11.29
C PRO A 152 -9.03 28.76 -11.04
N PRO A 153 -9.62 27.58 -11.32
CA PRO A 153 -10.99 27.28 -10.93
C PRO A 153 -11.07 26.91 -9.43
N ARG A 154 -12.29 26.76 -8.91
CA ARG A 154 -12.53 26.24 -7.55
C ARG A 154 -12.96 24.78 -7.59
N GLN A 155 -11.99 23.88 -7.61
CA GLN A 155 -12.23 22.45 -7.40
C GLN A 155 -12.48 22.18 -5.90
N MET A 156 -13.33 21.20 -5.60
CA MET A 156 -13.62 20.78 -4.23
C MET A 156 -13.72 19.26 -4.15
N ASN A 157 -13.06 18.62 -3.18
CA ASN A 157 -13.18 17.19 -2.97
C ASN A 157 -14.48 16.85 -2.22
N SER A 158 -15.37 16.12 -2.87
CA SER A 158 -16.75 15.97 -2.41
C SER A 158 -16.90 15.24 -1.07
N THR A 159 -16.03 14.28 -0.75
CA THR A 159 -16.13 13.54 0.53
C THR A 159 -16.04 14.47 1.73
N SER A 160 -15.04 15.35 1.78
CA SER A 160 -14.91 16.34 2.86
C SER A 160 -16.03 17.37 2.82
N PHE A 161 -16.45 17.78 1.62
CA PHE A 161 -17.56 18.72 1.45
C PHE A 161 -18.85 18.18 2.07
N PHE A 162 -19.26 16.95 1.74
CA PHE A 162 -20.47 16.36 2.28
C PHE A 162 -20.33 15.98 3.74
N TYR A 163 -19.18 15.45 4.18
CA TYR A 163 -18.93 15.16 5.58
C TYR A 163 -19.15 16.40 6.47
N ASN A 164 -18.68 17.57 6.01
CA ASN A 164 -18.89 18.87 6.66
C ASN A 164 -20.34 19.38 6.51
N HIS A 165 -20.81 19.60 5.28
CA HIS A 165 -22.06 20.33 5.02
C HIS A 165 -23.33 19.52 5.30
N ALA A 166 -23.26 18.18 5.23
CA ALA A 166 -24.33 17.32 5.74
C ALA A 166 -24.16 17.01 7.23
N SER A 167 -23.19 17.65 7.90
CA SER A 167 -22.92 17.52 9.34
C SER A 167 -22.74 16.07 9.82
N GLN A 168 -22.24 15.18 8.95
CA GLN A 168 -22.04 13.78 9.28
C GLN A 168 -21.00 13.62 10.40
N TRP A 169 -20.02 14.53 10.45
CA TRP A 169 -19.00 14.57 11.50
C TRP A 169 -19.56 14.69 12.93
N ARG A 170 -20.78 15.21 13.09
CA ARG A 170 -21.45 15.29 14.40
C ARG A 170 -21.80 13.91 14.98
N TYR A 171 -21.69 12.85 14.17
CA TYR A 171 -22.00 11.47 14.54
C TYR A 171 -20.79 10.55 14.39
N GLU A 172 -19.58 11.12 14.27
CA GLU A 172 -18.35 10.35 14.11
C GLU A 172 -18.09 9.48 15.35
N LYS A 173 -17.64 8.25 15.09
CA LYS A 173 -17.31 7.27 16.13
C LYS A 173 -15.87 6.81 16.06
N LEU A 174 -15.21 7.02 14.92
CA LEU A 174 -13.81 6.67 14.73
C LEU A 174 -12.93 7.84 15.10
N THR A 175 -12.01 7.63 16.04
CA THR A 175 -11.03 8.66 16.42
C THR A 175 -9.73 8.49 15.64
N ALA A 176 -9.04 9.60 15.38
CA ALA A 176 -7.70 9.54 14.77
C ALA A 176 -6.71 8.73 15.63
N GLN A 177 -6.86 8.76 16.96
CA GLN A 177 -5.98 8.09 17.91
C GLN A 177 -5.96 6.57 17.74
N GLU A 178 -7.11 5.97 17.44
CA GLU A 178 -7.23 4.52 17.21
C GLU A 178 -6.48 4.05 15.95
N LEU A 179 -6.19 4.96 15.01
CA LEU A 179 -5.52 4.67 13.75
C LEU A 179 -4.01 4.92 13.78
N LEU A 180 -3.50 5.51 14.87
CA LEU A 180 -2.11 5.89 14.95
C LEU A 180 -1.19 4.67 15.03
N SER A 181 -0.01 4.84 14.44
CA SER A 181 1.11 3.95 14.72
C SER A 181 1.36 3.91 16.24
N PRO A 182 1.65 2.73 16.83
CA PRO A 182 2.01 2.64 18.25
C PRO A 182 3.31 3.38 18.59
N LEU A 183 4.06 3.85 17.59
CA LEU A 183 5.27 4.66 17.73
C LEU A 183 5.03 6.17 17.61
N ALA A 184 3.82 6.59 17.23
CA ALA A 184 3.48 8.00 17.14
C ALA A 184 3.25 8.58 18.55
N ASP A 185 3.67 9.83 18.74
CA ASP A 185 3.36 10.57 19.96
C ASP A 185 1.88 10.96 19.97
N ARG A 186 1.13 10.37 20.90
CA ARG A 186 -0.32 10.58 21.03
C ARG A 186 -0.67 11.95 21.60
N LEU A 187 0.26 12.62 22.28
CA LEU A 187 0.01 13.90 22.96
C LEU A 187 -0.04 15.11 22.01
N ASN A 188 0.43 14.96 20.77
CA ASN A 188 0.48 16.04 19.78
C ASN A 188 -0.74 16.08 18.84
N LEU A 189 -1.76 15.25 19.07
CA LEU A 189 -2.97 15.22 18.26
C LEU A 189 -4.17 15.70 19.08
N PRO A 190 -4.92 16.71 18.59
CA PRO A 190 -6.09 17.20 19.31
C PRO A 190 -7.15 16.10 19.44
N ASP A 191 -7.72 15.97 20.65
CA ASP A 191 -8.91 15.17 20.96
C ASP A 191 -10.14 15.83 20.34
N THR A 192 -10.42 15.56 19.06
CA THR A 192 -11.70 15.95 18.44
C THR A 192 -12.29 14.80 17.66
#